data_AF-A0A1F6M8R5-F1
#
_entry.id   AF-A0A1F6M8R5-F1
#
_cell.length_a   1.000
_cell.length_b   1.000
_cell.length_c   1.000
_cell.angle_alpha   90.00
_cell.angle_beta   90.00
_cell.angle_gamma   90.00
#
_symmetry.space_group_name_H-M   'P 1'
#
loop_
_entity.id
_entity.type
_entity.pdbx_description
1 polymer ?
#
loop_
_entity_poly.entity_id
_entity_poly.type
_entity_poly.pdbx_seq_one_letter_code
_entity_poly.pdbx_strand_id
1 'polypeptide(L)'
;MNTWQEWLQERRAASNMKVTEIPLQAAAPWCVMNAKNVAGGIPHHVGREDGKFFTVNAIRVGEANREVEGWPQVVIKEAAKPGEEGVVVLVCDVQGNCLVQAKAEPGNDTPGCVLLAPTLQVSRANLGQAHGGKRPWRAELVGDEALDGAILIHADGARFLGKHASFIVITVEASTIECAPNERWFSEQELREALRAGDVNEHLAHAWLVKMVGG
;
A
#
# COMPACT_ATOMS: atom_id res chain seq x y z
N MET A 1 -17.77 -12.81 -21.74
CA MET A 1 -17.24 -12.15 -20.54
C MET A 1 -16.43 -10.96 -21.01
N ASN A 2 -16.60 -9.79 -20.39
CA ASN A 2 -15.73 -8.65 -20.68
C ASN A 2 -14.30 -9.02 -20.27
N THR A 3 -13.34 -8.60 -21.09
CA THR A 3 -11.90 -8.74 -20.81
C THR A 3 -11.54 -8.01 -19.51
N TRP A 4 -10.41 -8.35 -18.91
CA TRP A 4 -9.97 -7.65 -17.69
C TRP A 4 -9.69 -6.16 -17.96
N GLN A 5 -9.25 -5.82 -19.17
CA GLN A 5 -9.01 -4.45 -19.61
C GLN A 5 -10.32 -3.65 -19.67
N GLU A 6 -11.36 -4.20 -20.32
CA GLU A 6 -12.68 -3.56 -20.38
C GLU A 6 -13.24 -3.34 -18.96
N TRP A 7 -13.15 -4.36 -18.11
CA TRP A 7 -13.57 -4.24 -16.71
C TRP A 7 -12.79 -3.15 -15.97
N LEU A 8 -11.47 -3.08 -16.10
CA LEU A 8 -10.66 -2.04 -15.44
C LEU A 8 -11.01 -0.65 -15.97
N GLN A 9 -11.26 -0.49 -17.27
CA GLN A 9 -11.68 0.81 -17.84
C GLN A 9 -13.06 1.24 -17.31
N GLU A 10 -13.99 0.31 -17.14
CA GLU A 10 -15.27 0.61 -16.47
C GLU A 10 -15.03 1.08 -15.02
N ARG A 11 -14.12 0.44 -14.27
CA ARG A 11 -13.79 0.86 -12.90
C ARG A 11 -13.13 2.24 -12.86
N ARG A 12 -12.24 2.54 -13.80
CA ARG A 12 -11.61 3.85 -13.98
C ARG A 12 -12.65 4.93 -14.25
N ALA A 13 -13.56 4.68 -15.18
CA ALA A 13 -14.62 5.62 -15.54
C ALA A 13 -15.62 5.86 -14.40
N ALA A 14 -15.85 4.85 -13.55
CA ALA A 14 -16.74 4.96 -12.39
C ALA A 14 -16.10 5.67 -11.18
N SER A 15 -14.78 5.89 -11.17
CA SER A 15 -14.09 6.54 -10.07
C SER A 15 -14.37 8.04 -10.06
N ASN A 16 -14.81 8.55 -8.91
CA ASN A 16 -15.03 9.98 -8.68
C ASN A 16 -13.79 10.71 -8.13
N MET A 17 -12.65 10.01 -7.99
CA MET A 17 -11.44 10.59 -7.43
C MET A 17 -10.86 11.66 -8.37
N LYS A 18 -10.60 12.84 -7.82
CA LYS A 18 -9.92 13.95 -8.50
C LYS A 18 -8.73 14.37 -7.66
N VAL A 19 -7.56 14.40 -8.29
CA VAL A 19 -6.31 14.81 -7.65
C VAL A 19 -5.84 16.07 -8.33
N THR A 20 -5.46 17.06 -7.53
CA THR A 20 -4.90 18.33 -8.00
C THR A 20 -3.67 18.63 -7.18
N GLU A 21 -2.59 19.04 -7.83
CA GLU A 21 -1.40 19.50 -7.13
C GLU A 21 -1.70 20.82 -6.41
N ILE A 22 -1.19 20.93 -5.18
CA ILE A 22 -1.27 22.14 -4.37
C ILE A 22 0.12 22.48 -3.82
N PRO A 23 0.43 23.76 -3.57
CA PRO A 23 1.63 24.13 -2.84
C PRO A 23 1.63 23.50 -1.45
N LEU A 24 2.79 23.08 -0.97
CA LEU A 24 2.94 22.44 0.34
C LEU A 24 2.38 23.29 1.50
N GLN A 25 2.48 24.62 1.39
CA GLN A 25 1.98 25.57 2.38
C GLN A 25 0.44 25.56 2.47
N ALA A 26 -0.25 25.10 1.43
CA ALA A 26 -1.70 24.95 1.40
C ALA A 26 -2.17 23.55 1.84
N ALA A 27 -1.26 22.63 2.15
CA ALA A 27 -1.57 21.23 2.45
C ALA A 27 -2.10 21.00 3.88
N ALA A 28 -2.85 21.96 4.45
CA ALA A 28 -3.44 21.79 5.77
C ALA A 28 -4.24 20.47 5.86
N PRO A 29 -4.12 19.70 6.95
CA PRO A 29 -3.48 20.05 8.22
C PRO A 29 -1.98 19.70 8.31
N TRP A 30 -1.32 19.45 7.19
CA TRP A 30 0.13 19.27 7.15
C TRP A 30 0.84 20.61 7.30
N CYS A 31 1.89 20.65 8.11
CA CYS A 31 2.66 21.85 8.36
C CYS A 31 4.15 21.53 8.57
N VAL A 32 4.97 22.58 8.53
CA VAL A 32 6.38 22.48 8.89
C VAL A 32 6.49 22.46 10.42
N MET A 33 6.92 21.32 10.95
CA MET A 33 7.16 21.06 12.36
C MET A 33 8.58 21.50 12.73
N ASN A 34 8.72 22.30 13.76
CA ASN A 34 9.98 22.86 14.27
C ASN A 34 10.10 22.65 15.78
N ALA A 35 11.22 23.05 16.37
CA ALA A 35 11.50 22.84 17.80
C ALA A 35 10.47 23.50 18.75
N LYS A 36 9.64 24.44 18.30
CA LYS A 36 8.61 25.11 19.13
C LYS A 36 7.28 24.34 19.19
N ASN A 37 6.99 23.48 18.21
CA ASN A 37 5.73 22.74 18.12
C ASN A 37 5.93 21.21 18.07
N VAL A 38 7.11 20.72 18.46
CA VAL A 38 7.43 19.29 18.60
C VAL A 38 8.04 19.04 19.99
N ALA A 39 7.39 18.19 20.79
CA ALA A 39 7.96 17.69 22.05
C ALA A 39 8.80 16.42 21.80
N GLY A 40 10.09 16.58 21.48
CA GLY A 40 11.01 15.48 21.17
C GLY A 40 10.82 14.90 19.75
N GLY A 41 11.92 14.50 19.10
CA GLY A 41 11.92 14.01 17.71
C GLY A 41 12.90 14.77 16.80
N ILE A 42 12.78 14.59 15.48
CA ILE A 42 13.60 15.29 14.48
C ILE A 42 13.08 16.73 14.34
N PRO A 43 13.84 17.77 14.75
CA PRO A 43 13.43 19.15 14.50
C PRO A 43 13.48 19.43 12.98
N HIS A 44 12.50 20.17 12.46
CA HIS A 44 12.38 20.53 11.04
C HIS A 44 11.99 19.35 10.12
N HIS A 45 10.72 18.94 10.19
CA HIS A 45 10.09 17.99 9.27
C HIS A 45 8.73 18.50 8.81
N VAL A 46 8.13 17.87 7.79
CA VAL A 46 6.73 18.11 7.44
C VAL A 46 5.89 16.99 8.03
N GLY A 47 4.82 17.34 8.74
CA GLY A 47 3.95 16.38 9.40
C GLY A 47 2.63 17.01 9.81
N ARG A 48 1.85 16.27 10.60
CA ARG A 48 0.63 16.77 11.23
C ARG A 48 0.82 16.87 12.73
N GLU A 49 0.16 17.83 13.36
CA GLU A 49 0.20 18.00 14.83
C GLU A 49 -0.45 16.82 15.57
N ASP A 50 -1.40 16.10 14.94
CA ASP A 50 -2.01 14.89 15.50
C ASP A 50 -1.14 13.64 15.35
N GLY A 51 0.03 13.75 14.73
CA GLY A 51 1.00 12.67 14.55
C GLY A 51 0.54 11.51 13.67
N LYS A 52 -0.55 11.66 12.91
CA LYS A 52 -1.10 10.59 12.06
C LYS A 52 -0.44 10.50 10.69
N PHE A 53 -0.64 9.36 10.03
CA PHE A 53 -0.15 9.04 8.67
C PHE A 53 1.37 8.89 8.59
N PHE A 54 2.10 9.95 8.25
CA PHE A 54 3.54 9.90 8.05
C PHE A 54 4.18 11.27 8.29
N THR A 55 5.50 11.33 8.28
CA THR A 55 6.28 12.57 8.26
C THR A 55 7.30 12.54 7.13
N VAL A 56 7.62 13.71 6.59
CA VAL A 56 8.66 13.90 5.58
C VAL A 56 9.87 14.54 6.27
N ASN A 57 10.96 13.79 6.37
CA ASN A 57 12.11 14.11 7.20
C ASN A 57 13.35 14.32 6.34
N ALA A 58 14.13 15.35 6.64
CA ALA A 58 15.49 15.45 6.14
C ALA A 58 16.40 14.58 7.00
N ILE A 59 17.19 13.72 6.36
CA ILE A 59 18.25 12.95 7.00
C ILE A 59 19.57 13.20 6.28
N ARG A 60 20.68 12.97 6.97
CA ARG A 60 21.99 12.87 6.34
C ARG A 60 22.41 11.40 6.35
N VAL A 61 22.54 10.82 5.17
CA VAL A 61 23.09 9.47 5.03
C VAL A 61 24.60 9.59 5.13
N GLY A 62 25.19 8.81 6.02
CA GLY A 62 26.63 8.61 6.11
C GLY A 62 26.91 7.29 6.80
N GLU A 63 27.98 6.60 6.40
CA GLU A 63 28.73 5.66 7.24
C GLU A 63 30.02 5.18 6.54
N ALA A 64 30.96 4.67 7.35
CA ALA A 64 32.38 4.46 7.08
C ALA A 64 32.71 3.71 5.76
N ASN A 65 33.73 4.20 5.05
CA ASN A 65 34.33 3.59 3.84
C ASN A 65 33.46 3.57 2.55
N ARG A 66 32.64 4.60 2.30
CA ARG A 66 32.07 4.82 0.95
C ARG A 66 32.87 5.86 0.16
N GLU A 67 32.71 5.86 -1.16
CA GLU A 67 33.38 6.78 -2.11
C GLU A 67 33.07 8.26 -1.85
N VAL A 68 31.93 8.56 -1.21
CA VAL A 68 31.55 9.90 -0.76
C VAL A 68 31.26 9.88 0.74
N GLU A 69 31.61 10.97 1.44
CA GLU A 69 31.47 11.10 2.89
C GLU A 69 30.01 11.09 3.39
N GLY A 70 29.05 11.30 2.47
CA GLY A 70 27.62 11.27 2.75
C GLY A 70 26.85 12.33 1.98
N TRP A 71 25.53 12.22 1.98
CA TRP A 71 24.63 13.17 1.32
C TRP A 71 23.37 13.44 2.15
N PRO A 72 22.78 14.64 2.06
CA PRO A 72 21.46 14.88 2.58
C PRO A 72 20.41 14.25 1.65
N GLN A 73 19.34 13.71 2.23
CA GLN A 73 18.16 13.28 1.47
C GLN A 73 16.89 13.45 2.28
N VAL A 74 15.76 13.44 1.58
CA VAL A 74 14.43 13.44 2.20
C VAL A 74 13.87 12.03 2.19
N VAL A 75 13.35 11.60 3.34
CA VAL A 75 12.69 10.30 3.51
C VAL A 75 11.32 10.45 4.16
N ILE A 76 10.41 9.56 3.80
CA ILE A 76 9.10 9.40 4.40
C ILE A 76 9.22 8.41 5.55
N LYS A 77 8.70 8.76 6.72
CA LYS A 77 8.58 7.85 7.87
C LYS A 77 7.12 7.71 8.23
N GLU A 78 6.58 6.50 8.22
CA GLU A 78 5.21 6.27 8.66
C GLU A 78 5.07 6.44 10.17
N ALA A 79 3.90 6.89 10.60
CA ALA A 79 3.58 7.07 12.02
C ALA A 79 3.27 5.75 12.73
N ALA A 80 3.04 4.67 11.97
CA ALA A 80 2.75 3.35 12.50
C ALA A 80 3.85 2.90 13.48
N LYS A 81 3.42 2.40 14.64
CA LYS A 81 4.31 1.81 15.65
C LYS A 81 4.66 0.37 15.29
N PRO A 82 5.70 -0.22 15.92
CA PRO A 82 5.93 -1.66 15.83
C PRO A 82 4.64 -2.43 16.15
N GLY A 83 4.23 -3.33 15.26
CA GLY A 83 2.97 -4.07 15.32
C GLY A 83 1.77 -3.40 14.63
N GLU A 84 1.91 -2.18 14.10
CA GLU A 84 0.87 -1.45 13.38
C GLU A 84 1.08 -1.42 11.84
N GLU A 85 2.03 -2.20 11.34
CA GLU A 85 2.54 -2.12 9.96
C GLU A 85 1.51 -2.54 8.89
N GLY A 86 1.90 -2.37 7.62
CA GLY A 86 1.08 -2.79 6.48
C GLY A 86 0.87 -4.31 6.43
N VAL A 87 -0.33 -4.73 6.06
CA VAL A 87 -0.70 -6.10 5.73
C VAL A 87 -1.31 -6.11 4.34
N VAL A 88 -0.81 -7.03 3.52
CA VAL A 88 -1.26 -7.30 2.16
C VAL A 88 -1.71 -8.75 2.09
N VAL A 89 -2.94 -8.97 1.61
CA VAL A 89 -3.49 -10.31 1.40
C VAL A 89 -3.86 -10.48 -0.06
N LEU A 90 -3.36 -11.55 -0.67
CA LEU A 90 -3.80 -12.03 -1.97
C LEU A 90 -4.52 -13.37 -1.81
N VAL A 91 -5.82 -13.37 -2.10
CA VAL A 91 -6.63 -14.59 -2.13
C VAL A 91 -6.46 -15.27 -3.47
N CYS A 92 -6.14 -16.56 -3.45
CA CYS A 92 -6.10 -17.43 -4.60
C CYS A 92 -7.19 -18.50 -4.51
N ASP A 93 -7.67 -19.01 -5.64
CA ASP A 93 -8.44 -20.25 -5.70
C ASP A 93 -7.53 -21.47 -5.91
N VAL A 94 -8.11 -22.66 -5.82
CA VAL A 94 -7.39 -23.93 -6.01
C VAL A 94 -6.89 -24.13 -7.44
N GLN A 95 -7.41 -23.37 -8.42
CA GLN A 95 -6.93 -23.34 -9.80
C GLN A 95 -5.79 -22.32 -10.00
N GLY A 96 -5.45 -21.54 -8.96
CA GLY A 96 -4.39 -20.54 -8.97
C GLY A 96 -4.82 -19.16 -9.49
N ASN A 97 -6.11 -18.95 -9.76
CA ASN A 97 -6.63 -17.61 -10.06
C ASN A 97 -6.58 -16.76 -8.80
N CYS A 98 -6.39 -15.45 -8.94
CA CYS A 98 -6.25 -14.53 -7.83
C CYS A 98 -7.41 -13.53 -7.79
N LEU A 99 -7.95 -13.26 -6.61
CA LEU A 99 -8.96 -12.23 -6.43
C LEU A 99 -8.29 -10.86 -6.35
N VAL A 100 -8.44 -10.07 -7.41
CA VAL A 100 -7.82 -8.76 -7.56
C VAL A 100 -8.88 -7.68 -7.40
N GLN A 101 -8.52 -6.56 -6.79
CA GLN A 101 -9.40 -5.40 -6.69
C GLN A 101 -8.93 -4.25 -7.58
N ALA A 102 -9.84 -3.49 -8.15
CA ALA A 102 -9.57 -2.18 -8.72
C ALA A 102 -9.63 -1.13 -7.61
N LYS A 103 -8.49 -0.53 -7.27
CA LYS A 103 -8.34 0.38 -6.13
C LYS A 103 -7.97 1.78 -6.59
N ALA A 104 -8.77 2.77 -6.17
CA ALA A 104 -8.45 4.18 -6.35
C ALA A 104 -7.52 4.65 -5.22
N GLU A 105 -6.34 5.16 -5.55
CA GLU A 105 -5.41 5.78 -4.59
C GLU A 105 -4.86 7.08 -5.20
N PRO A 106 -4.75 8.19 -4.45
CA PRO A 106 -4.46 9.50 -5.01
C PRO A 106 -3.05 9.62 -5.65
N GLY A 107 -2.15 8.66 -5.40
CA GLY A 107 -0.83 8.59 -6.03
C GLY A 107 -0.80 7.80 -7.33
N ASN A 108 -1.90 7.18 -7.76
CA ASN A 108 -1.96 6.41 -9.00
C ASN A 108 -2.10 7.37 -10.20
N ASP A 109 -1.12 7.36 -11.08
CA ASP A 109 -1.10 8.16 -12.31
C ASP A 109 -1.85 7.46 -13.46
N THR A 110 -3.14 7.24 -13.25
CA THR A 110 -4.04 6.60 -14.23
C THR A 110 -5.42 7.27 -14.20
N PRO A 111 -6.26 7.11 -15.24
CA PRO A 111 -7.63 7.63 -15.21
C PRO A 111 -8.39 7.14 -13.98
N GLY A 112 -9.05 8.07 -13.26
CA GLY A 112 -9.76 7.76 -12.02
C GLY A 112 -8.85 7.36 -10.85
N CYS A 113 -7.53 7.48 -11.00
CA CYS A 113 -6.50 7.07 -10.06
C CYS A 113 -6.60 5.58 -9.68
N VAL A 114 -7.03 4.72 -10.62
CA VAL A 114 -7.29 3.30 -10.37
C VAL A 114 -6.19 2.40 -10.95
N LEU A 115 -5.64 1.55 -10.11
CA LEU A 115 -4.79 0.41 -10.46
C LEU A 115 -5.38 -0.89 -9.91
N LEU A 116 -4.91 -2.01 -10.44
CA LEU A 116 -5.15 -3.33 -9.89
C LEU A 116 -4.30 -3.51 -8.62
N ALA A 117 -4.95 -3.98 -7.56
CA ALA A 117 -4.40 -4.10 -6.22
C ALA A 117 -4.72 -5.48 -5.65
N PRO A 118 -3.98 -5.95 -4.63
CA PRO A 118 -4.25 -7.23 -3.99
C PRO A 118 -5.62 -7.23 -3.30
N THR A 119 -6.13 -8.40 -2.94
CA THR A 119 -7.46 -8.58 -2.36
C THR A 119 -7.69 -7.67 -1.13
N LEU A 120 -6.67 -7.52 -0.29
CA LEU A 120 -6.64 -6.55 0.79
C LEU A 120 -5.27 -5.86 0.86
N GLN A 121 -5.28 -4.55 1.05
CA GLN A 121 -4.10 -3.73 1.35
C GLN A 121 -4.50 -2.73 2.44
N VAL A 122 -3.92 -2.88 3.63
CA VAL A 122 -4.33 -2.09 4.81
C VAL A 122 -3.23 -2.03 5.87
N SER A 123 -3.23 -1.02 6.74
CA SER A 123 -2.39 -1.03 7.94
C SER A 123 -3.09 -1.73 9.10
N ARG A 124 -2.32 -2.36 10.02
CA ARG A 124 -2.90 -2.95 11.24
C ARG A 124 -3.56 -1.91 12.13
N ALA A 125 -3.06 -0.66 12.16
CA ALA A 125 -3.74 0.45 12.83
C ALA A 125 -5.17 0.67 12.30
N ASN A 126 -5.37 0.57 10.97
CA ASN A 126 -6.69 0.70 10.35
C ASN A 126 -7.58 -0.53 10.59
N LEU A 127 -7.02 -1.74 10.68
CA LEU A 127 -7.76 -2.95 11.08
C LEU A 127 -8.34 -2.81 12.48
N GLY A 128 -7.56 -2.29 13.43
CA GLY A 128 -8.00 -1.99 14.80
C GLY A 128 -8.88 -0.74 14.92
N GLN A 129 -9.25 -0.09 13.81
CA GLN A 129 -10.02 1.15 13.77
C GLN A 129 -9.44 2.26 14.66
N ALA A 130 -8.11 2.30 14.84
CA ALA A 130 -7.42 3.24 15.75
C ALA A 130 -7.62 4.72 15.41
N HIS A 131 -8.17 5.02 14.24
CA HIS A 131 -8.49 6.36 13.77
C HIS A 131 -10.00 6.64 13.69
N GLY A 132 -10.85 5.77 14.24
CA GLY A 132 -12.31 5.93 14.28
C GLY A 132 -13.01 5.70 12.93
N GLY A 133 -12.29 5.16 11.95
CA GLY A 133 -12.84 4.83 10.62
C GLY A 133 -13.69 3.55 10.62
N LYS A 134 -14.37 3.30 9.50
CA LYS A 134 -15.05 2.01 9.27
C LYS A 134 -14.01 0.89 9.17
N ARG A 135 -14.36 -0.29 9.67
CA ARG A 135 -13.52 -1.49 9.49
C ARG A 135 -13.34 -1.72 7.97
N PRO A 136 -12.10 -1.96 7.51
CA PRO A 136 -11.82 -2.21 6.10
C PRO A 136 -12.65 -3.38 5.56
N TRP A 137 -13.10 -3.28 4.32
CA TRP A 137 -13.65 -4.43 3.61
C TRP A 137 -12.61 -5.56 3.58
N ARG A 138 -13.03 -6.81 3.79
CA ARG A 138 -12.16 -7.99 3.88
C ARG A 138 -11.20 -8.03 5.07
N ALA A 139 -11.44 -7.21 6.10
CA ALA A 139 -10.64 -7.25 7.33
C ALA A 139 -10.73 -8.57 8.10
N GLU A 140 -11.71 -9.43 7.80
CA GLU A 140 -11.81 -10.79 8.31
C GLU A 140 -10.73 -11.74 7.74
N LEU A 141 -10.08 -11.37 6.63
CA LEU A 141 -8.98 -12.16 6.05
C LEU A 141 -7.67 -12.05 6.84
N VAL A 142 -7.59 -11.13 7.80
CA VAL A 142 -6.41 -10.91 8.65
C VAL A 142 -6.75 -11.37 10.06
N GLY A 143 -6.53 -12.65 10.34
CA GLY A 143 -6.55 -13.24 11.68
C GLY A 143 -5.13 -13.47 12.22
N ASP A 144 -5.00 -13.79 13.51
CA ASP A 144 -3.70 -14.04 14.14
C ASP A 144 -2.92 -15.16 13.43
N GLU A 145 -3.60 -16.26 13.08
CA GLU A 145 -3.01 -17.40 12.34
C GLU A 145 -2.53 -17.03 10.93
N ALA A 146 -3.14 -16.03 10.28
CA ALA A 146 -2.76 -15.62 8.92
C ALA A 146 -1.37 -14.95 8.89
N LEU A 147 -0.88 -14.46 10.03
CA LEU A 147 0.41 -13.77 10.12
C LEU A 147 1.59 -14.72 10.34
N ASP A 148 1.35 -15.95 10.82
CA ASP A 148 2.41 -16.92 11.17
C ASP A 148 3.21 -17.43 9.94
N GLY A 149 2.73 -17.17 8.72
CA GLY A 149 3.43 -17.47 7.47
C GLY A 149 3.73 -16.24 6.60
N ALA A 150 3.56 -15.03 7.13
CA ALA A 150 3.70 -13.83 6.32
C ALA A 150 5.15 -13.56 5.90
N ILE A 151 5.34 -13.18 4.64
CA ILE A 151 6.64 -12.70 4.14
C ILE A 151 6.74 -11.20 4.36
N LEU A 152 7.77 -10.76 5.07
CA LEU A 152 8.05 -9.34 5.26
C LEU A 152 8.81 -8.77 4.05
N ILE A 153 8.25 -7.73 3.42
CA ILE A 153 8.91 -7.02 2.33
C ILE A 153 9.08 -5.54 2.71
N HIS A 154 10.30 -5.04 2.58
CA HIS A 154 10.63 -3.63 2.81
C HIS A 154 10.28 -2.79 1.58
N ALA A 155 9.78 -1.58 1.82
CA ALA A 155 9.61 -0.57 0.78
C ALA A 155 10.97 0.00 0.34
N ASP A 156 10.98 0.85 -0.68
CA ASP A 156 12.18 1.52 -1.19
C ASP A 156 12.88 2.34 -0.08
N GLY A 157 14.04 1.84 0.36
CA GLY A 157 14.85 2.47 1.42
C GLY A 157 15.46 3.83 1.04
N ALA A 158 15.47 4.19 -0.25
CA ALA A 158 15.86 5.53 -0.68
C ALA A 158 14.76 6.58 -0.41
N ARG A 159 13.50 6.14 -0.27
CA ARG A 159 12.33 7.01 -0.10
C ARG A 159 11.67 6.83 1.26
N PHE A 160 11.65 5.63 1.80
CA PHE A 160 10.99 5.30 3.05
C PHE A 160 12.00 4.86 4.11
N LEU A 161 11.85 5.40 5.32
CA LEU A 161 12.69 5.04 6.45
C LEU A 161 12.08 3.84 7.19
N GLY A 162 12.64 2.65 6.96
CA GLY A 162 12.29 1.43 7.70
C GLY A 162 10.89 0.87 7.43
N LYS A 163 10.20 1.35 6.40
CA LYS A 163 8.86 0.87 6.04
C LYS A 163 8.92 -0.55 5.52
N HIS A 164 8.00 -1.39 5.99
CA HIS A 164 7.77 -2.73 5.47
C HIS A 164 6.30 -3.12 5.63
N ALA A 165 5.89 -4.17 4.92
CA ALA A 165 4.57 -4.77 5.04
C ALA A 165 4.66 -6.30 5.06
N SER A 166 3.72 -6.93 5.75
CA SER A 166 3.52 -8.38 5.78
C SER A 166 2.66 -8.81 4.60
N PHE A 167 3.18 -9.71 3.77
CA PHE A 167 2.49 -10.26 2.60
C PHE A 167 2.04 -11.68 2.89
N ILE A 168 0.75 -11.93 2.63
CA ILE A 168 0.08 -13.20 2.89
C ILE A 168 -0.62 -13.63 1.60
N VAL A 169 -0.46 -14.91 1.25
CA VAL A 169 -1.24 -15.55 0.19
C VAL A 169 -2.09 -16.62 0.82
N ILE A 170 -3.40 -16.58 0.57
CA ILE A 170 -4.34 -17.57 1.10
C ILE A 170 -5.07 -18.27 -0.04
N THR A 171 -5.22 -19.59 0.05
CA THR A 171 -5.96 -20.39 -0.92
C THR A 171 -7.33 -20.73 -0.36
N VAL A 172 -8.39 -20.48 -1.13
CA VAL A 172 -9.78 -20.75 -0.75
C VAL A 172 -10.53 -21.41 -1.90
N GLU A 173 -11.69 -21.99 -1.61
CA GLU A 173 -12.64 -22.35 -2.66
C GLU A 173 -13.28 -21.07 -3.23
N ALA A 174 -13.17 -20.83 -4.53
CA ALA A 174 -13.62 -19.58 -5.17
C ALA A 174 -15.10 -19.26 -4.87
N SER A 175 -15.96 -20.29 -4.77
CA SER A 175 -17.39 -20.17 -4.48
C SER A 175 -17.70 -19.68 -3.07
N THR A 176 -16.73 -19.69 -2.16
CA THR A 176 -16.88 -19.19 -0.78
C THR A 176 -16.69 -17.68 -0.68
N ILE A 177 -16.17 -17.05 -1.74
CA ILE A 177 -15.92 -15.61 -1.78
C ILE A 177 -16.91 -14.93 -2.73
N GLU A 178 -17.80 -14.13 -2.16
CA GLU A 178 -18.59 -13.18 -2.94
C GLU A 178 -17.69 -12.05 -3.45
N CYS A 179 -17.71 -11.80 -4.76
CA CYS A 179 -16.95 -10.70 -5.38
C CYS A 179 -17.70 -9.39 -5.25
N ALA A 180 -17.07 -8.38 -4.64
CA ALA A 180 -17.58 -7.03 -4.67
C ALA A 180 -17.51 -6.44 -6.10
N PRO A 181 -18.25 -5.36 -6.41
CA PRO A 181 -18.24 -4.76 -7.76
C PRO A 181 -16.87 -4.28 -8.26
N ASN A 182 -15.93 -4.01 -7.34
CA ASN A 182 -14.57 -3.60 -7.66
C ASN A 182 -13.57 -4.76 -7.59
N GLU A 183 -14.05 -5.99 -7.49
CA GLU A 183 -13.21 -7.19 -7.43
C GLU A 183 -13.51 -8.12 -8.59
N ARG A 184 -12.49 -8.84 -9.03
CA ARG A 184 -12.58 -9.82 -10.10
C ARG A 184 -11.52 -10.88 -9.89
N TRP A 185 -11.87 -12.13 -10.18
CA TRP A 185 -10.90 -13.20 -10.28
C TRP A 185 -10.08 -13.04 -11.57
N PHE A 186 -8.76 -13.02 -11.43
CA PHE A 186 -7.82 -12.97 -12.55
C PHE A 186 -7.14 -14.31 -12.69
N SER A 187 -7.08 -14.83 -13.91
CA SER A 187 -6.19 -15.95 -14.19
C SER A 187 -4.72 -15.52 -14.11
N GLU A 188 -3.82 -16.49 -14.01
CA GLU A 188 -2.38 -16.20 -14.02
C GLU A 188 -1.95 -15.48 -15.30
N GLN A 189 -2.54 -15.84 -16.45
CA GLN A 189 -2.27 -15.17 -17.71
C GLN A 189 -2.71 -13.70 -17.67
N GLU A 190 -3.92 -13.42 -17.20
CA GLU A 190 -4.43 -12.05 -17.10
C GLU A 190 -3.58 -11.19 -16.15
N LEU A 191 -3.12 -11.75 -15.02
CA LEU A 191 -2.19 -11.07 -14.12
C LEU A 191 -0.85 -10.76 -14.78
N ARG A 192 -0.28 -11.72 -15.53
CA ARG A 192 0.96 -11.50 -16.30
C ARG A 192 0.80 -10.38 -17.32
N GLU A 193 -0.33 -10.35 -18.01
CA GLU A 193 -0.66 -9.29 -18.98
C GLU A 193 -0.79 -7.93 -18.29
N ALA A 194 -1.53 -7.85 -17.18
CA ALA A 194 -1.70 -6.63 -16.39
C ALA A 194 -0.38 -6.08 -15.84
N LEU A 195 0.51 -6.95 -15.38
CA LEU A 195 1.86 -6.57 -14.93
C LEU A 195 2.69 -5.97 -16.07
N ARG A 196 2.67 -6.58 -17.26
CA ARG A 196 3.37 -6.06 -18.44
C ARG A 196 2.79 -4.73 -18.92
N ALA A 197 1.49 -4.54 -18.75
CA ALA A 197 0.81 -3.29 -19.09
C ALA A 197 1.08 -2.15 -18.09
N GLY A 198 1.62 -2.46 -16.90
CA GLY A 198 1.81 -1.46 -15.84
C GLY A 198 0.52 -1.07 -15.13
N ASP A 199 -0.53 -1.90 -15.22
CA ASP A 199 -1.86 -1.62 -14.63
C ASP A 199 -1.99 -2.14 -13.18
N VAL A 200 -0.93 -2.64 -12.58
CA VAL A 200 -0.89 -3.13 -11.20
C VAL A 200 -0.14 -2.19 -10.27
N ASN A 201 -0.54 -2.11 -9.01
CA ASN A 201 0.22 -1.41 -7.99
C ASN A 201 1.38 -2.29 -7.45
N GLU A 202 2.31 -1.66 -6.73
CA GLU A 202 3.50 -2.33 -6.18
C GLU A 202 3.15 -3.50 -5.25
N HIS A 203 2.07 -3.36 -4.47
CA HIS A 203 1.65 -4.39 -3.51
C HIS A 203 1.13 -5.64 -4.22
N LEU A 204 0.40 -5.49 -5.33
CA LEU A 204 -0.05 -6.65 -6.11
C LEU A 204 1.13 -7.34 -6.80
N ALA A 205 2.09 -6.57 -7.32
CA ALA A 205 3.30 -7.13 -7.92
C ALA A 205 4.10 -7.97 -6.90
N HIS A 206 4.29 -7.44 -5.68
CA HIS A 206 4.97 -8.15 -4.60
C HIS A 206 4.16 -9.37 -4.12
N ALA A 207 2.86 -9.23 -3.92
CA ALA A 207 2.01 -10.36 -3.48
C ALA A 207 2.00 -11.49 -4.51
N TRP A 208 2.00 -11.16 -5.80
CA TRP A 208 2.12 -12.16 -6.86
C TRP A 208 3.49 -12.83 -6.88
N LEU A 209 4.58 -12.10 -6.62
CA LEU A 209 5.90 -12.71 -6.43
C LEU A 209 5.92 -13.68 -5.23
N VAL A 210 5.31 -13.30 -4.10
CA VAL A 210 5.19 -14.17 -2.92
C VAL A 210 4.42 -15.45 -3.27
N LYS A 211 3.32 -15.36 -4.01
CA LYS A 211 2.60 -16.54 -4.54
C LYS A 211 3.50 -17.46 -5.37
N MET A 212 4.36 -16.88 -6.21
CA MET A 212 5.22 -17.66 -7.12
C MET A 212 6.39 -18.34 -6.41
N VAL A 213 6.83 -17.82 -5.27
CA VAL A 213 7.98 -18.36 -4.50
C VAL A 213 7.53 -19.29 -3.37
N GLY A 214 6.35 -19.07 -2.81
CA GLY A 214 5.77 -19.86 -1.71
C GLY A 214 4.90 -21.05 -2.16
N GLY A 215 4.80 -21.31 -3.47
CA GLY A 215 4.08 -22.44 -4.06
C GLY A 215 4.98 -23.62 -4.43
#